data_AF-A0A1H6JBN1-F1
#
_entry.id   AF-A0A1H6JBN1-F1
#
_cell.length_a   1.000
_cell.length_b   1.000
_cell.length_c   1.000
_cell.angle_alpha   90.00
_cell.angle_beta   90.00
_cell.angle_gamma   90.00
#
_symmetry.space_group_name_H-M   'P 1'
#
loop_
_entity.id
_entity.type
_entity.pdbx_description
1 polymer ?
#
loop_
_entity_poly.entity_id
_entity_poly.type
_entity_poly.pdbx_seq_one_letter_code
_entity_poly.pdbx_strand_id
1 'polypeptide(L)'
;MTKDLSQYPIEGHLTPVGALTFSKSGGWWRAIVHSEDEYGNEKVRLYLWHDNDAKGWVTKHKWNIDPEHWPAERRVVADHVGAAVDADTPYFPVQHYNVVGGQTVKKTDEWWTAVVQYEDNYSSTHKTRLYMWQLENDDAKGTGYKWNVRSDTWPEERDAVNRYVEHLQ
;
A
#
# COMPACT_ATOMS: atom_id res chain seq x y z
N MET A 1 -1.91 -26.45 14.90
CA MET A 1 -0.81 -25.52 15.16
C MET A 1 -1.36 -24.11 15.03
N THR A 2 -1.52 -23.39 16.14
CA THR A 2 -1.82 -21.96 16.13
C THR A 2 -0.63 -21.26 15.48
N LYS A 3 -0.87 -20.50 14.41
CA LYS A 3 0.17 -19.72 13.74
C LYS A 3 0.68 -18.70 14.74
N ASP A 4 1.99 -18.69 15.04
CA ASP A 4 2.55 -17.64 15.90
C ASP A 4 2.50 -16.30 15.14
N LEU A 5 1.59 -15.42 15.54
CA LEU A 5 1.38 -14.12 14.93
C LEU A 5 2.23 -13.01 15.59
N SER A 6 2.85 -13.30 16.75
CA SER A 6 3.68 -12.33 17.47
C SER A 6 4.96 -11.94 16.71
N GLN A 7 5.37 -12.77 15.74
CA GLN A 7 6.52 -12.50 14.88
C GLN A 7 6.34 -11.31 13.93
N TYR A 8 5.09 -10.88 13.65
CA TYR A 8 4.81 -9.79 12.73
C TYR A 8 5.00 -8.43 13.43
N PRO A 9 5.98 -7.61 13.02
CA PRO A 9 6.30 -6.36 13.70
C PRO A 9 5.35 -5.25 13.23
N ILE A 10 4.13 -5.29 13.77
CA ILE A 10 3.11 -4.26 13.56
C ILE A 10 3.09 -3.25 14.72
N GLU A 11 2.27 -2.21 14.60
CA GLU A 11 2.14 -1.18 15.61
C GLU A 11 1.61 -1.74 16.94
N GLY A 12 2.19 -1.34 18.07
CA GLY A 12 1.90 -1.95 19.38
C GLY A 12 0.47 -1.75 19.93
N HIS A 13 -0.35 -0.93 19.29
CA HIS A 13 -1.78 -0.78 19.61
C HIS A 13 -2.68 -1.74 18.80
N LEU A 14 -2.07 -2.66 18.05
CA LEU A 14 -2.77 -3.62 17.20
C LEU A 14 -2.41 -5.04 17.61
N THR A 15 -3.41 -5.90 17.62
CA THR A 15 -3.27 -7.33 17.86
C THR A 15 -3.46 -8.06 16.53
N PRO A 16 -2.45 -8.80 16.03
CA PRO A 16 -2.62 -9.56 14.80
C PRO A 16 -3.55 -10.76 15.03
N VAL A 17 -4.57 -10.89 14.19
CA VAL A 17 -5.55 -11.99 14.21
C VAL A 17 -5.40 -12.92 12.99
N GLY A 18 -4.74 -12.45 11.94
CA GLY A 18 -4.40 -13.24 10.76
C GLY A 18 -3.21 -12.65 10.02
N ALA A 19 -2.48 -13.47 9.26
CA ALA A 19 -1.38 -12.98 8.43
C ALA A 19 -0.99 -13.94 7.31
N LEU A 20 -0.46 -13.39 6.22
CA LEU A 20 0.11 -14.10 5.08
C LEU A 20 1.44 -13.47 4.69
N THR A 21 2.55 -14.12 5.03
CA THR A 21 3.85 -13.83 4.42
C THR A 21 3.87 -14.43 3.02
N PHE A 22 4.15 -13.61 2.01
CA PHE A 22 4.27 -14.06 0.61
C PHE A 22 5.69 -13.86 0.04
N SER A 23 6.51 -13.00 0.65
CA SER A 23 7.93 -12.85 0.29
C SER A 23 8.76 -12.56 1.53
N LYS A 24 9.81 -13.33 1.81
CA LYS A 24 10.80 -13.03 2.86
C LYS A 24 12.19 -13.48 2.41
N SER A 25 12.96 -12.56 1.83
CA SER A 25 14.26 -12.85 1.23
C SER A 25 15.14 -11.60 1.13
N GLY A 26 16.46 -11.77 1.14
CA GLY A 26 17.42 -10.68 0.92
C GLY A 26 17.30 -9.50 1.89
N GLY A 27 16.92 -9.76 3.15
CA GLY A 27 16.68 -8.72 4.15
C GLY A 27 15.36 -7.97 3.99
N TRP A 28 14.47 -8.40 3.09
CA TRP A 28 13.15 -7.81 2.88
C TRP A 28 12.04 -8.79 3.23
N TRP A 29 11.00 -8.30 3.88
CA TRP A 29 9.83 -9.09 4.24
C TRP A 29 8.57 -8.37 3.82
N ARG A 30 7.74 -9.03 3.02
CA ARG A 30 6.40 -8.62 2.63
C ARG A 30 5.36 -9.57 3.20
N ALA A 31 4.35 -9.01 3.84
CA ALA A 31 3.21 -9.77 4.31
C ALA A 31 1.93 -8.94 4.29
N ILE A 32 0.81 -9.65 4.26
CA ILE A 32 -0.49 -9.11 4.64
C ILE A 32 -0.69 -9.45 6.11
N VAL A 33 -1.09 -8.47 6.92
CA VAL A 33 -1.46 -8.67 8.32
C VAL A 33 -2.86 -8.12 8.52
N HIS A 34 -3.72 -8.96 9.10
CA HIS A 34 -5.03 -8.62 9.61
C HIS A 34 -4.92 -8.49 11.12
N SER A 35 -5.34 -7.35 11.62
CA SER A 35 -5.18 -6.99 13.02
C SER A 35 -6.39 -6.23 13.52
N GLU A 36 -6.62 -6.27 14.82
CA GLU A 36 -7.65 -5.52 15.52
C GLU A 36 -7.00 -4.49 16.45
N ASP A 37 -7.61 -3.31 16.61
CA ASP A 37 -7.27 -2.42 17.72
C ASP A 37 -8.06 -2.75 19.00
N GLU A 38 -7.78 -2.03 20.09
CA GLU A 38 -8.41 -2.26 21.41
C GLU A 38 -9.94 -2.11 21.43
N TYR A 39 -10.53 -1.50 20.40
CA TYR A 39 -11.97 -1.33 20.24
C TYR A 39 -12.60 -2.38 19.30
N GLY A 40 -11.81 -3.33 18.80
CA GLY A 40 -12.26 -4.36 17.86
C GLY A 40 -12.36 -3.88 16.41
N ASN A 41 -11.77 -2.72 16.05
CA ASN A 41 -11.77 -2.31 14.64
C ASN A 41 -10.70 -3.10 13.87
N GLU A 42 -11.15 -3.84 12.88
CA GLU A 42 -10.28 -4.64 12.02
C GLU A 42 -9.52 -3.78 10.99
N LYS A 43 -8.29 -4.19 10.70
CA LYS A 43 -7.40 -3.55 9.72
C LYS A 43 -6.67 -4.64 8.96
N VAL A 44 -6.84 -4.68 7.64
CA VAL A 44 -6.05 -5.50 6.73
C VAL A 44 -5.01 -4.62 6.07
N ARG A 45 -3.73 -5.00 6.17
CA ARG A 45 -2.64 -4.16 5.69
C ARG A 45 -1.57 -4.96 4.99
N LEU A 46 -1.06 -4.39 3.91
CA LEU A 46 0.18 -4.83 3.28
C LEU A 46 1.35 -4.14 3.98
N TYR A 47 2.33 -4.91 4.41
CA TYR A 47 3.55 -4.42 5.05
C TYR A 47 4.78 -4.78 4.23
N LEU A 48 5.74 -3.86 4.21
CA LEU A 48 7.11 -4.08 3.76
C LEU A 48 8.04 -3.72 4.91
N TRP A 49 8.75 -4.71 5.43
CA TRP A 49 9.83 -4.53 6.38
C TRP A 49 11.18 -4.75 5.73
N HIS A 50 12.19 -4.09 6.28
CA HIS A 50 13.59 -4.35 6.01
C HIS A 50 14.28 -4.77 7.30
N ASP A 51 15.10 -5.79 7.22
CA ASP A 51 15.93 -6.21 8.34
C ASP A 51 16.95 -5.11 8.65
N ASN A 52 17.04 -4.76 9.92
CA ASN A 52 18.03 -3.81 10.40
C ASN A 52 18.81 -4.54 11.48
N ASP A 53 20.07 -4.87 11.18
CA ASP A 53 20.94 -5.69 12.05
C ASP A 53 20.93 -5.27 13.53
N ALA A 54 20.70 -3.98 13.83
CA ALA A 54 20.66 -3.45 15.19
C ALA A 54 19.25 -3.39 15.82
N LYS A 55 18.18 -3.33 15.02
CA LYS A 55 16.79 -3.09 15.47
C LYS A 55 15.81 -4.21 15.10
N GLY A 56 16.28 -5.22 14.39
CA GLY A 56 15.43 -6.22 13.74
C GLY A 56 14.62 -5.61 12.59
N TRP A 57 13.46 -6.22 12.31
CA TRP A 57 12.58 -5.80 11.22
C TRP A 57 11.98 -4.41 11.45
N VAL A 58 12.26 -3.47 10.55
CA VAL A 58 11.73 -2.10 10.58
C VAL A 58 10.77 -1.88 9.41
N THR A 59 9.57 -1.36 9.71
CA THR A 59 8.57 -1.05 8.69
C THR A 59 9.07 0.06 7.77
N LYS A 60 9.12 -0.23 6.47
CA LYS A 60 9.49 0.74 5.42
C LYS A 60 8.27 1.33 4.73
N HIS A 61 7.31 0.47 4.41
CA HIS A 61 6.04 0.86 3.82
C HIS A 61 4.90 0.05 4.43
N LYS A 62 3.72 0.66 4.45
CA LYS A 62 2.47 -0.02 4.78
C LYS A 62 1.34 0.56 3.94
N TRP A 63 0.38 -0.29 3.59
CA TRP A 63 -0.81 0.07 2.83
C TRP A 63 -2.04 -0.49 3.50
N ASN A 64 -3.09 0.32 3.66
CA ASN A 64 -4.37 -0.16 4.14
C ASN A 64 -5.12 -0.79 2.97
N ILE A 65 -5.51 -2.04 3.13
CA ILE A 65 -6.38 -2.75 2.20
C ILE A 65 -7.78 -2.65 2.76
N ASP A 66 -8.67 -2.05 1.99
CA ASP A 66 -10.12 -2.13 2.21
C ASP A 66 -10.63 -3.31 1.37
N PRO A 67 -11.00 -4.45 2.00
CA PRO A 67 -11.40 -5.66 1.27
C PRO A 67 -12.55 -5.44 0.28
N GLU A 68 -13.49 -4.55 0.60
CA GLU A 68 -14.64 -4.23 -0.26
C GLU A 68 -14.21 -3.42 -1.49
N HIS A 69 -13.22 -2.55 -1.34
CA HIS A 69 -12.75 -1.66 -2.40
C HIS A 69 -11.53 -2.19 -3.17
N TRP A 70 -10.91 -3.27 -2.69
CA TRP A 70 -9.78 -3.91 -3.33
C TRP A 70 -9.98 -4.23 -4.83
N PRO A 71 -11.16 -4.71 -5.30
CA PRO A 71 -11.39 -4.92 -6.73
C PRO A 71 -11.25 -3.66 -7.60
N ALA A 72 -11.66 -2.50 -7.08
CA ALA A 72 -11.51 -1.22 -7.77
C ALA A 72 -10.04 -0.77 -7.76
N GLU A 73 -9.40 -0.83 -6.59
CA GLU A 73 -7.99 -0.46 -6.45
C GLU A 73 -7.08 -1.28 -7.36
N ARG A 74 -7.20 -2.63 -7.33
CA ARG A 74 -6.36 -3.51 -8.14
C ARG A 74 -6.55 -3.29 -9.65
N ARG A 75 -7.74 -2.86 -10.08
CA ARG A 75 -8.02 -2.55 -11.47
C ARG A 75 -7.27 -1.28 -11.88
N VAL A 76 -7.41 -0.20 -11.11
CA VAL A 76 -6.72 1.06 -11.42
C VAL A 76 -5.20 0.87 -11.41
N VAL A 77 -4.66 0.10 -10.45
CA VAL A 77 -3.23 -0.22 -10.43
C VAL A 77 -2.81 -0.98 -11.69
N ALA A 78 -3.58 -1.99 -12.11
CA ALA A 78 -3.27 -2.76 -13.32
C ALA A 78 -3.26 -1.89 -14.59
N ASP A 79 -4.13 -0.88 -14.67
CA ASP A 79 -4.20 0.03 -15.81
C ASP A 79 -2.99 0.99 -15.89
N HIS A 80 -2.29 1.25 -14.77
CA HIS A 80 -1.21 2.25 -14.69
C HIS A 80 0.19 1.65 -14.50
N VAL A 81 0.31 0.46 -13.92
CA VAL A 81 1.61 -0.13 -13.60
C VAL A 81 2.36 -0.53 -14.87
N GLY A 82 3.46 0.15 -15.17
CA GLY A 82 4.24 -0.08 -16.40
C GLY A 82 3.58 0.44 -17.69
N ALA A 83 2.45 1.16 -17.58
CA ALA A 83 1.81 1.81 -18.71
C ALA A 83 2.53 3.11 -19.12
N ALA A 84 2.34 3.53 -20.37
CA ALA A 84 2.72 4.87 -20.81
C ALA A 84 1.89 5.93 -20.06
N VAL A 85 2.44 7.14 -19.96
CA VAL A 85 1.80 8.27 -19.27
C VAL A 85 0.92 9.07 -20.22
N ASP A 86 -0.14 9.66 -19.66
CA ASP A 86 -1.05 10.56 -20.37
C ASP A 86 -0.60 12.03 -20.20
N ALA A 87 -0.71 12.81 -21.27
CA ALA A 87 -0.39 14.23 -21.25
C ALA A 87 -1.39 15.05 -20.40
N ASP A 88 -2.63 14.57 -20.21
CA ASP A 88 -3.65 15.25 -19.40
C ASP A 88 -3.69 14.72 -17.97
N THR A 89 -2.60 14.96 -17.24
CA THR A 89 -2.42 14.45 -15.87
C THR A 89 -3.23 15.29 -14.86
N PRO A 90 -4.17 14.67 -14.11
CA PRO A 90 -4.88 15.38 -13.06
C PRO A 90 -3.96 15.75 -11.89
N TYR A 91 -4.34 16.78 -11.13
CA TYR A 91 -3.59 17.19 -9.95
C TYR A 91 -3.58 16.10 -8.87
N PHE A 92 -2.40 15.84 -8.30
CA PHE A 92 -2.21 15.04 -7.09
C PHE A 92 -1.27 15.76 -6.11
N PRO A 93 -1.53 15.75 -4.80
CA PRO A 93 -0.74 16.45 -3.79
C PRO A 93 0.52 15.65 -3.42
N VAL A 94 1.33 15.33 -4.43
CA VAL A 94 2.62 14.65 -4.28
C VAL A 94 3.73 15.68 -4.13
N GLN A 95 4.57 15.48 -3.11
CA GLN A 95 5.77 16.30 -2.89
C GLN A 95 7.01 15.57 -3.43
N HIS A 96 8.00 16.35 -3.87
CA HIS A 96 9.34 15.90 -4.29
C HIS A 96 9.43 15.05 -5.57
N TYR A 97 8.33 14.88 -6.31
CA TYR A 97 8.30 14.13 -7.56
C TYR A 97 7.55 14.90 -8.64
N ASN A 98 7.93 14.67 -9.89
CA ASN A 98 7.18 15.16 -11.03
C ASN A 98 6.03 14.18 -11.29
N VAL A 99 4.79 14.63 -11.11
CA VAL A 99 3.60 13.82 -11.38
C VAL A 99 3.35 13.82 -12.88
N VAL A 100 3.35 12.64 -13.47
CA VAL A 100 3.24 12.45 -14.93
C VAL A 100 2.02 11.63 -15.33
N GLY A 101 1.24 11.13 -14.38
CA GLY A 101 0.00 10.40 -14.66
C GLY A 101 -0.63 9.89 -13.39
N GLY A 102 -1.83 9.35 -13.50
CA GLY A 102 -2.50 8.71 -12.37
C GLY A 102 -4.02 8.85 -12.43
N GLN A 103 -4.65 8.15 -11.50
CA GLN A 103 -6.11 8.11 -11.39
C GLN A 103 -6.53 8.00 -9.93
N THR A 104 -7.56 8.76 -9.57
CA THR A 104 -8.25 8.62 -8.29
C THR A 104 -8.97 7.28 -8.23
N VAL A 105 -8.71 6.51 -7.16
CA VAL A 105 -9.42 5.26 -6.85
C VAL A 105 -10.69 5.58 -6.06
N LYS A 106 -10.55 6.41 -5.03
CA LYS A 106 -11.64 6.80 -4.11
C LYS A 106 -11.31 8.16 -3.50
N LYS A 107 -12.31 9.02 -3.35
CA LYS A 107 -12.20 10.27 -2.58
C LYS A 107 -13.45 10.40 -1.71
N THR A 108 -13.25 10.48 -0.40
CA THR A 108 -14.27 10.82 0.61
C THR A 108 -13.89 12.16 1.24
N ASP A 109 -14.72 12.67 2.16
CA ASP A 109 -14.44 13.91 2.89
C ASP A 109 -13.17 13.82 3.77
N GLU A 110 -12.75 12.61 4.14
CA GLU A 110 -11.62 12.36 5.03
C GLU A 110 -10.38 11.80 4.33
N TRP A 111 -10.57 11.04 3.25
CA TRP A 111 -9.50 10.27 2.63
C TRP A 111 -9.56 10.33 1.10
N TRP A 112 -8.39 10.54 0.49
CA TRP A 112 -8.21 10.44 -0.94
C TRP A 112 -7.19 9.35 -1.27
N THR A 113 -7.64 8.33 -1.99
CA THR A 113 -6.83 7.24 -2.51
C THR A 113 -6.63 7.40 -4.01
N ALA A 114 -5.39 7.34 -4.48
CA ALA A 114 -5.06 7.38 -5.91
C ALA A 114 -3.87 6.49 -6.26
N VAL A 115 -3.85 6.05 -7.51
CA VAL A 115 -2.65 5.54 -8.17
C VAL A 115 -1.97 6.72 -8.87
N VAL A 116 -0.70 6.94 -8.58
CA VAL A 116 0.07 8.03 -9.18
C VAL A 116 1.30 7.48 -9.90
N GLN A 117 1.49 7.93 -11.13
CA GLN A 117 2.73 7.77 -11.88
C GLN A 117 3.59 9.02 -11.73
N TYR A 118 4.86 8.83 -11.43
CA TYR A 118 5.78 9.93 -11.17
C TYR A 118 7.18 9.64 -11.67
N GLU A 119 7.93 10.69 -11.97
CA GLU A 119 9.37 10.67 -12.22
C GLU A 119 10.12 11.19 -11.00
N ASP A 120 11.33 10.66 -10.78
CA ASP A 120 12.28 11.31 -9.89
C ASP A 120 13.25 12.18 -10.68
N ASN A 121 13.98 13.05 -9.98
CA ASN A 121 14.89 14.01 -10.61
C ASN A 121 16.08 13.36 -11.35
N TYR A 122 16.22 12.04 -11.32
CA TYR A 122 17.38 11.31 -11.82
C TYR A 122 17.05 10.32 -12.94
N SER A 123 15.77 10.09 -13.23
CA SER A 123 15.33 9.08 -14.20
C SER A 123 14.01 9.47 -14.87
N SER A 124 13.97 9.32 -16.20
CA SER A 124 12.74 9.38 -17.00
C SER A 124 11.93 8.08 -16.94
N THR A 125 12.30 7.13 -16.09
CA THR A 125 11.50 5.92 -15.88
C THR A 125 10.35 6.25 -14.95
N HIS A 126 9.13 6.21 -15.48
CA HIS A 126 7.93 6.39 -14.68
C HIS A 126 7.82 5.30 -13.61
N LYS A 127 7.55 5.72 -12.38
CA LYS A 127 7.30 4.84 -11.24
C LYS A 127 5.84 4.96 -10.85
N THR A 128 5.27 3.87 -10.35
CA THR A 128 3.87 3.84 -9.90
C THR A 128 3.82 3.70 -8.38
N ARG A 129 2.91 4.44 -7.74
CA ARG A 129 2.71 4.37 -6.30
C ARG A 129 1.25 4.61 -5.95
N LEU A 130 0.76 3.85 -4.99
CA LEU A 130 -0.50 4.11 -4.31
C LEU A 130 -0.28 5.16 -3.23
N TYR A 131 -1.15 6.14 -3.20
CA TYR A 131 -1.18 7.19 -2.19
C TYR A 131 -2.54 7.21 -1.50
N MET A 132 -2.52 7.40 -0.19
CA MET A 132 -3.69 7.74 0.60
C MET A 132 -3.41 8.99 1.41
N TRP A 133 -4.06 10.09 1.05
CA TRP A 133 -3.95 11.38 1.75
C TRP A 133 -5.12 11.57 2.70
N GLN A 134 -4.82 12.11 3.88
CA GLN A 134 -5.85 12.61 4.77
C GLN A 134 -6.29 13.99 4.29
N LEU A 135 -7.61 14.19 4.21
CA LEU A 135 -8.21 15.46 3.83
C LEU A 135 -8.68 16.24 5.06
N GLU A 136 -8.62 17.56 4.95
CA GLU A 136 -9.23 18.52 5.86
C GLU A 136 -9.74 19.69 5.01
N ASN A 137 -11.05 19.91 4.97
CA ASN A 137 -11.71 20.91 4.10
C ASN A 137 -11.33 20.73 2.60
N ASP A 138 -11.43 19.50 2.08
CA ASP A 138 -11.05 19.11 0.71
C ASP A 138 -9.55 19.21 0.35
N ASP A 139 -8.72 19.74 1.24
CA ASP A 139 -7.29 19.88 1.06
C ASP A 139 -6.52 18.72 1.71
N ALA A 140 -5.48 18.23 1.03
CA ALA A 140 -4.63 17.18 1.57
C ALA A 140 -3.72 17.71 2.68
N LYS A 141 -3.99 17.31 3.93
CA LYS A 141 -3.19 17.68 5.11
C LYS A 141 -1.85 16.94 5.16
N GLY A 142 -1.79 15.73 4.59
CA GLY A 142 -0.58 14.92 4.57
C GLY A 142 -0.81 13.55 3.94
N THR A 143 0.30 12.88 3.62
CA THR A 143 0.25 11.48 3.16
C THR A 143 0.15 10.56 4.36
N GLY A 144 -1.01 9.92 4.53
CA GLY A 144 -1.21 8.92 5.57
C GLY A 144 -0.50 7.60 5.24
N TYR A 145 -0.67 7.12 4.00
CA TYR A 145 -0.12 5.83 3.55
C TYR A 145 0.41 5.93 2.13
N LYS A 146 1.45 5.14 1.83
CA LYS A 146 2.02 5.04 0.50
C LYS A 146 2.61 3.65 0.23
N TRP A 147 2.36 3.13 -0.96
CA TRP A 147 2.88 1.83 -1.40
C TRP A 147 3.51 1.93 -2.78
N ASN A 148 4.78 1.57 -2.90
CA ASN A 148 5.46 1.52 -4.20
C ASN A 148 4.95 0.31 -4.97
N VAL A 149 4.37 0.54 -6.14
CA VAL A 149 3.94 -0.54 -7.02
C VAL A 149 4.99 -0.69 -8.12
N ARG A 150 5.57 -1.87 -8.23
CA ARG A 150 6.50 -2.21 -9.30
C ARG A 150 5.86 -3.20 -10.25
N SER A 151 6.08 -3.04 -11.55
CA SER A 151 5.53 -3.95 -12.56
C SER A 151 5.99 -5.40 -12.39
N ASP A 152 7.20 -5.62 -11.87
CA ASP A 152 7.77 -6.94 -11.64
C ASP A 152 7.25 -7.63 -10.36
N THR A 153 6.92 -6.90 -9.30
CA THR A 153 6.39 -7.47 -8.04
C THR A 153 4.88 -7.40 -7.90
N TRP A 154 4.21 -6.54 -8.67
CA TRP A 154 2.77 -6.33 -8.58
C TRP A 154 1.94 -7.60 -8.76
N PRO A 155 2.23 -8.51 -9.71
CA PRO A 155 1.44 -9.74 -9.84
C PRO A 155 1.43 -10.59 -8.56
N GLU A 156 2.59 -10.74 -7.90
CA GLU A 156 2.70 -11.49 -6.64
C GLU A 156 1.94 -10.80 -5.51
N GLU A 157 2.11 -9.47 -5.37
CA GLU A 157 1.42 -8.67 -4.35
C GLU A 157 -0.11 -8.74 -4.55
N ARG A 158 -0.58 -8.56 -5.78
CA ARG A 158 -2.00 -8.65 -6.15
C ARG A 158 -2.58 -10.02 -5.82
N ASP A 159 -1.89 -11.09 -6.19
CA ASP A 159 -2.39 -12.45 -6.01
C ASP A 159 -2.41 -12.85 -4.53
N ALA A 160 -1.43 -12.38 -3.75
CA ALA A 160 -1.44 -12.53 -2.30
C ALA A 160 -2.63 -11.80 -1.65
N VAL A 161 -2.91 -10.56 -2.06
CA VAL A 161 -4.05 -9.78 -1.53
C VAL A 161 -5.38 -10.39 -1.96
N ASN A 162 -5.54 -10.79 -3.23
CA ASN A 162 -6.74 -11.49 -3.71
C ASN A 162 -7.03 -12.72 -2.84
N ARG A 163 -6.03 -13.60 -2.70
CA ARG A 163 -6.17 -14.81 -1.89
C ARG A 163 -6.57 -14.46 -0.46
N TYR A 164 -5.95 -13.47 0.15
CA TYR A 164 -6.24 -13.10 1.53
C TYR A 164 -7.66 -12.54 1.69
N VAL A 165 -8.06 -11.60 0.83
CA VAL A 165 -9.38 -10.98 0.84
C VAL A 165 -10.49 -12.00 0.59
N GLU A 166 -10.29 -12.94 -0.33
CA GLU A 166 -11.25 -14.05 -0.59
C GLU A 166 -11.45 -14.95 0.63
N HIS A 167 -10.44 -15.10 1.52
CA HIS A 167 -10.59 -15.90 2.74
C HIS A 167 -11.31 -15.15 3.87
N LEU A 168 -11.52 -13.84 3.75
CA LEU A 168 -12.25 -13.03 4.74
C LEU A 168 -13.77 -12.99 4.47
N GLN A 169 -14.21 -13.41 3.28
CA GLN A 169 -15.61 -13.43 2.83
C GLN A 169 -16.26 -14.79 3.12
#